data_AF-A0A3D4Q0N3-F1
#
_entry.id   AF-A0A3D4Q0N3-F1
#
_cell.length_a   1.000
_cell.length_b   1.000
_cell.length_c   1.000
_cell.angle_alpha   90.00
_cell.angle_beta   90.00
_cell.angle_gamma   90.00
#
_symmetry.space_group_name_H-M   'P 1'
#
loop_
_entity.id
_entity.type
_entity.pdbx_description
1 polymer ?
#
loop_
_entity_poly.entity_id
_entity_poly.type
_entity_poly.pdbx_seq_one_letter_code
_entity_poly.pdbx_strand_id
1 'polypeptide(L)'
;MLHAALSPHAPTHPHQPKLLPVVTRVIEQVNKLFVEYFGRSGERLAEEVFKQWLLAGKTGPSGLRHYVNALSHQLHEPHQCNNFVKRAENMLLHLQSGYVS
;
A
#
# COMPACT_ATOMS: atom_id res chain seq x y z
N MET A 1 40.97 37.03 11.38
CA MET A 1 40.59 36.79 9.98
C MET A 1 39.37 35.89 9.97
N LEU A 2 38.31 36.36 9.29
CA LEU A 2 37.08 35.75 8.78
C LEU A 2 36.40 34.52 9.44
N HIS A 3 35.08 34.67 9.57
CA HIS A 3 34.02 33.71 9.92
C HIS A 3 33.69 32.69 8.81
N ALA A 4 32.93 31.65 9.21
CA ALA A 4 32.05 30.78 8.42
C ALA A 4 32.71 29.59 7.68
N ALA A 5 32.11 28.39 7.60
CA ALA A 5 30.69 28.09 7.58
C ALA A 5 30.36 26.73 8.23
N LEU A 6 29.31 26.74 9.06
CA LEU A 6 28.46 25.59 9.29
C LEU A 6 27.89 25.15 7.93
N SER A 7 28.27 23.96 7.45
CA SER A 7 27.57 23.36 6.32
C SER A 7 26.16 22.95 6.77
N PRO A 8 25.09 23.50 6.18
CA PRO A 8 23.74 23.01 6.39
C PRO A 8 23.62 21.69 5.61
N HIS A 9 23.81 20.56 6.29
CA HIS A 9 23.39 19.30 5.70
C HIS A 9 21.86 19.36 5.62
N ALA A 10 21.40 19.51 4.38
CA ALA A 10 20.00 19.57 4.01
C ALA A 10 19.17 18.49 4.73
N PRO A 11 17.89 18.76 5.05
CA PRO A 11 17.00 17.68 5.43
C PRO A 11 16.97 16.69 4.26
N THR A 12 17.52 15.50 4.47
CA THR A 12 17.29 14.35 3.62
C THR A 12 15.79 14.12 3.61
N HIS A 13 15.10 14.67 2.61
CA HIS A 13 13.72 14.29 2.34
C HIS A 13 13.71 12.77 2.30
N PRO A 14 12.98 12.09 3.21
CA PRO A 14 12.87 10.65 3.12
C PRO A 14 12.31 10.39 1.73
N HIS A 15 13.05 9.62 0.95
CA HIS A 15 12.66 9.21 -0.38
C HIS A 15 11.33 8.46 -0.24
N GLN A 16 10.20 9.19 -0.29
CA GLN A 16 8.90 8.58 -0.37
C GLN A 16 8.96 7.71 -1.62
N PRO A 17 8.81 6.38 -1.51
CA PRO A 17 8.86 5.52 -2.67
C PRO A 17 7.80 6.05 -3.63
N LYS A 18 8.23 6.56 -4.78
CA LYS A 18 7.34 7.20 -5.74
C LYS A 18 6.50 6.10 -6.38
N LEU A 19 5.38 5.77 -5.74
CA LEU A 19 4.45 4.78 -6.23
C LEU A 19 3.95 5.22 -7.60
N LEU A 20 3.85 4.26 -8.52
CA LEU A 20 3.22 4.51 -9.80
C LEU A 20 1.76 4.89 -9.54
N PRO A 21 1.18 5.84 -10.29
CA PRO A 21 -0.20 6.29 -10.09
C PRO A 21 -1.20 5.12 -10.16
N VAL A 22 -0.91 4.14 -11.00
CA VAL A 22 -1.70 2.91 -11.16
C VAL A 22 -1.70 2.04 -9.89
N VAL A 23 -0.56 1.99 -9.19
CA VAL A 23 -0.39 1.25 -7.93
C VAL A 23 -1.14 1.97 -6.82
N THR A 24 -1.03 3.30 -6.74
CA THR A 24 -1.80 4.11 -5.80
C THR A 24 -3.30 3.88 -5.96
N ARG A 25 -3.82 3.91 -7.19
CA ARG A 25 -5.24 3.66 -7.47
C ARG A 25 -5.72 2.31 -6.96
N VAL A 26 -4.92 1.26 -7.12
CA VAL A 26 -5.31 -0.06 -6.64
C VAL A 26 -5.20 -0.19 -5.13
N ILE A 27 -4.22 0.42 -4.51
CA ILE A 27 -4.15 0.47 -3.05
C ILE A 27 -5.39 1.19 -2.50
N GLU A 28 -5.81 2.30 -3.10
CA GLU A 28 -7.07 2.97 -2.73
C GLU A 28 -8.29 2.04 -2.88
N GLN A 29 -8.37 1.27 -3.97
CA GLN A 29 -9.48 0.32 -4.20
C GLN A 29 -9.47 -0.83 -3.19
N VAL A 30 -8.30 -1.42 -2.93
CA VAL A 30 -8.11 -2.49 -1.95
C VAL A 30 -8.42 -1.99 -0.54
N ASN A 31 -8.05 -0.75 -0.22
CA ASN A 31 -8.38 -0.13 1.07
C ASN A 31 -9.88 0.10 1.23
N LYS A 32 -10.54 0.63 0.20
CA LYS A 32 -12.01 0.75 0.22
C LYS A 32 -12.67 -0.60 0.43
N LEU A 33 -12.24 -1.62 -0.32
CA LEU A 33 -12.74 -2.98 -0.17
C LEU A 33 -12.52 -3.50 1.25
N PHE A 34 -11.33 -3.30 1.82
CA PHE A 34 -11.01 -3.72 3.19
C PHE A 34 -11.92 -3.03 4.22
N VAL A 35 -12.15 -1.72 4.06
CA VAL A 35 -13.04 -0.93 4.92
C VAL A 35 -14.49 -1.39 4.79
N GLU A 36 -14.94 -1.86 3.62
CA GLU A 36 -16.27 -2.46 3.46
C GLU A 36 -16.41 -3.76 4.26
N TYR A 37 -15.38 -4.61 4.31
CA TYR A 37 -15.39 -5.87 5.07
C TYR A 37 -15.14 -5.68 6.58
N PHE A 38 -14.25 -4.75 6.95
CA PHE A 38 -13.84 -4.52 8.34
C PHE A 38 -14.70 -3.45 9.05
N GLY A 39 -15.34 -2.55 8.29
CA GLY A 39 -16.04 -1.37 8.79
C GLY A 39 -15.14 -0.14 8.94
N ARG A 40 -15.69 0.96 9.47
CA ARG A 40 -15.01 2.28 9.59
C ARG A 40 -13.67 2.23 10.36
N SER A 41 -13.51 1.27 11.26
CA SER A 41 -12.24 1.06 12.00
C SER A 41 -11.12 0.54 11.10
N GLY A 42 -11.44 0.02 9.92
CA GLY A 42 -10.49 -0.55 8.97
C GLY A 42 -9.61 0.49 8.28
N GLU A 43 -10.02 1.77 8.22
CA GLU A 43 -9.24 2.82 7.56
C GLU A 43 -7.88 3.04 8.23
N ARG A 44 -7.87 3.14 9.57
CA ARG A 44 -6.61 3.28 10.32
C ARG A 44 -5.72 2.05 10.14
N LEU A 45 -6.31 0.87 10.21
CA LEU A 45 -5.58 -0.38 10.09
C LEU A 45 -4.96 -0.52 8.69
N ALA A 46 -5.72 -0.19 7.65
CA ALA A 46 -5.24 -0.20 6.28
C ALA A 46 -4.10 0.81 6.05
N GLU A 47 -4.18 1.97 6.68
CA GLU A 47 -3.11 2.98 6.66
C GLU A 47 -1.84 2.49 7.36
N GLU A 48 -1.96 1.84 8.52
CA GLU A 48 -0.81 1.26 9.22
C GLU A 48 -0.14 0.15 8.40
N VAL A 49 -0.94 -0.78 7.85
CA VAL A 49 -0.43 -1.85 6.98
C VAL A 49 0.21 -1.26 5.71
N PHE A 50 -0.37 -0.18 5.16
CA PHE A 50 0.19 0.52 4.00
C PHE A 50 1.55 1.14 4.31
N LYS A 51 1.69 1.83 5.46
CA LYS A 51 2.97 2.40 5.89
C LYS A 51 4.03 1.31 6.07
N GLN A 52 3.69 0.20 6.72
CA GLN A 52 4.60 -0.94 6.91
C GLN A 52 5.03 -1.55 5.56
N TRP A 53 4.07 -1.71 4.65
CA TRP A 53 4.34 -2.19 3.30
C TRP A 53 5.23 -1.25 2.49
N LEU A 54 5.00 0.06 2.61
CA LEU A 54 5.79 1.10 1.93
C LEU A 54 7.23 1.12 2.47
N LEU A 55 7.41 1.00 3.79
CA LEU A 55 8.72 0.88 4.45
C LEU A 55 9.47 -0.40 4.03
N ALA A 56 8.75 -1.48 3.73
CA ALA A 56 9.36 -2.71 3.21
C ALA A 56 9.94 -2.54 1.79
N GLY A 57 9.61 -1.45 1.07
CA GLY A 57 10.18 -1.11 -0.24
C GLY A 57 9.77 -2.05 -1.38
N LYS A 58 8.93 -3.04 -1.12
CA LYS A 58 8.46 -4.03 -2.10
C LYS A 58 7.15 -3.54 -2.71
N THR A 59 7.22 -2.57 -3.63
CA THR A 59 6.04 -1.95 -4.27
C THR A 59 5.66 -2.54 -5.63
N GLY A 60 6.33 -3.62 -6.06
CA GLY A 60 6.02 -4.35 -7.29
C GLY A 60 4.79 -5.27 -7.18
N PRO A 61 4.48 -6.05 -8.23
CA PRO A 61 3.31 -6.94 -8.27
C PRO A 61 3.26 -7.96 -7.12
N SER A 62 4.40 -8.59 -6.83
CA SER A 62 4.54 -9.50 -5.68
C SER A 62 4.36 -8.77 -4.34
N GLY A 63 4.80 -7.52 -4.30
CA GLY A 63 4.60 -6.61 -3.17
C GLY A 63 3.13 -6.33 -2.90
N LEU A 64 2.36 -6.04 -3.94
CA LEU A 64 0.92 -5.82 -3.82
C LEU A 64 0.16 -7.08 -3.36
N ARG A 65 0.56 -8.27 -3.82
CA ARG A 65 -0.01 -9.52 -3.28
C ARG A 65 0.30 -9.68 -1.79
N HIS A 66 1.52 -9.33 -1.36
CA HIS A 66 1.86 -9.30 0.07
C HIS A 66 1.02 -8.30 0.86
N TYR A 67 0.74 -7.13 0.28
CA TYR A 67 -0.13 -6.13 0.90
C TYR A 67 -1.54 -6.65 1.13
N VAL A 68 -2.14 -7.24 0.09
CA VAL A 68 -3.47 -7.88 0.17
C VAL A 68 -3.47 -8.99 1.23
N ASN A 69 -2.44 -9.82 1.27
CA ASN A 69 -2.35 -10.87 2.29
C ASN A 69 -2.18 -10.30 3.71
N ALA A 70 -1.44 -9.20 3.87
CA ALA A 70 -1.29 -8.54 5.17
C ALA A 70 -2.61 -7.96 5.68
N LEU A 71 -3.43 -7.38 4.79
CA LEU A 71 -4.78 -6.91 5.11
C LEU A 71 -5.72 -8.07 5.42
N SER A 72 -5.64 -9.16 4.67
CA SER A 72 -6.51 -10.33 4.89
C SER A 72 -6.28 -10.99 6.25
N HIS A 73 -5.04 -10.97 6.74
CA HIS A 73 -4.68 -11.41 8.10
C HIS A 73 -5.32 -10.56 9.20
N GLN A 74 -5.73 -9.34 8.90
CA GLN A 74 -6.45 -8.49 9.85
C GLN A 74 -7.93 -8.86 9.95
N LEU A 75 -8.48 -9.53 8.94
CA LEU A 75 -9.86 -9.99 8.95
C LEU A 75 -9.98 -11.22 9.85
N HIS A 76 -10.74 -11.10 10.93
CA HIS A 76 -10.95 -12.20 11.89
C HIS A 76 -11.80 -13.34 11.30
N GLU A 77 -12.66 -13.01 10.33
CA GLU A 77 -13.59 -13.95 9.70
C GLU A 77 -12.95 -14.65 8.48
N PRO A 78 -12.75 -15.98 8.50
CA PRO A 78 -12.08 -16.70 7.42
C PRO A 78 -12.85 -16.62 6.08
N HIS A 79 -14.18 -16.53 6.13
CA HIS A 79 -15.01 -16.37 4.94
C HIS A 79 -14.85 -14.97 4.31
N GLN A 80 -14.72 -13.92 5.15
CA GLN A 80 -14.47 -12.56 4.67
C GLN A 80 -13.04 -12.42 4.13
N CYS A 81 -12.07 -13.03 4.80
CA CYS A 81 -10.67 -13.10 4.34
C CYS A 81 -10.56 -13.69 2.94
N ASN A 82 -11.16 -14.87 2.69
CA ASN A 82 -11.07 -15.53 1.38
C ASN A 82 -11.79 -14.72 0.27
N ASN A 83 -12.93 -14.11 0.57
CA ASN A 83 -13.64 -13.24 -0.39
C ASN A 83 -12.86 -11.95 -0.69
N PHE A 84 -12.28 -11.33 0.33
CA PHE A 84 -11.43 -10.15 0.19
C PHE A 84 -10.20 -10.45 -0.67
N VAL A 85 -9.47 -11.53 -0.36
CA VAL A 85 -8.28 -11.94 -1.12
C VAL A 85 -8.63 -12.21 -2.57
N LYS A 86 -9.69 -12.98 -2.85
CA LYS A 86 -10.13 -13.25 -4.23
C LYS A 86 -10.46 -11.97 -5.00
N ARG A 87 -11.21 -11.04 -4.39
CA ARG A 87 -11.56 -9.76 -5.03
C ARG A 87 -10.33 -8.89 -5.26
N ALA A 88 -9.46 -8.77 -4.27
CA ALA A 88 -8.25 -7.97 -4.36
C ALA A 88 -7.25 -8.57 -5.37
N GLU A 89 -7.08 -9.89 -5.43
CA GLU A 89 -6.28 -10.54 -6.47
C GLU A 89 -6.86 -10.32 -7.87
N ASN A 90 -8.18 -10.33 -8.03
CA ASN A 90 -8.83 -10.00 -9.30
C ASN A 90 -8.57 -8.53 -9.71
N MET A 91 -8.56 -7.59 -8.76
CA MET A 91 -8.15 -6.20 -9.03
C MET A 91 -6.67 -6.09 -9.46
N LEU A 92 -5.79 -6.88 -8.84
CA LEU A 92 -4.38 -6.96 -9.20
C LEU A 92 -4.15 -7.58 -10.58
N LEU A 93 -4.94 -8.59 -10.96
CA LEU A 93 -4.88 -9.21 -12.29
C LEU A 93 -5.36 -8.23 -13.37
N HIS A 94 -6.42 -7.46 -13.10
CA HIS A 94 -6.90 -6.42 -14.02
C HIS A 94 -5.87 -5.31 -14.25
N LEU A 95 -5.05 -4.95 -13.25
CA LEU A 95 -3.91 -4.05 -13.44
C LEU A 95 -2.89 -4.58 -14.45
N GLN A 96 -2.61 -5.88 -14.39
CA GLN A 96 -1.64 -6.52 -15.28
C GLN A 96 -2.21 -6.69 -16.69
N SER A 97 -3.52 -6.90 -16.81
CA SER A 97 -4.21 -7.04 -18.09
C SER A 97 -4.57 -5.72 -18.75
N GLY A 98 -4.70 -4.63 -17.99
CA GLY A 98 -5.11 -3.29 -18.46
C GLY A 98 -3.98 -2.41 -19.02
N TYR A 99 -2.77 -2.96 -19.24
CA TYR A 99 -1.65 -2.25 -19.85
C TYR A 99 -1.71 -2.22 -21.40
N VAL A 100 -2.90 -2.41 -21.97
CA VAL A 100 -3.18 -2.33 -23.40
C VAL A 100 -4.49 -1.57 -23.63
N SER A 101 -4.37 -0.25 -23.80
CA SER A 101 -5.03 0.54 -24.86
C SER A 101 -4.41 1.94 -24.90
#